data_AF-X1PUQ8-F1
#
_entry.id   AF-X1PUQ8-F1
#
_cell.length_a   1.000
_cell.length_b   1.000
_cell.length_c   1.000
_cell.angle_alpha   90.00
_cell.angle_beta   90.00
_cell.angle_gamma   90.00
#
_symmetry.space_group_name_H-M   'P 1'
#
loop_
_entity.id
_entity.type
_entity.pdbx_description
1 polymer ?
#
loop_
_entity_poly.entity_id
_entity_poly.type
_entity_poly.pdbx_seq_one_letter_code
_entity_poly.pdbx_strand_id
1 'polypeptide(L)'
;EEKILENISKGDIHPDYAETYLDAVLTKPASQDIVAYQLRKDPDLSILEQELKKIGIHPNYMDIYKTLAYQIPPVADIITMAVREAFTPEIAAKFGQYQDFPDDLEKYGAMKGLSKDWTQRYWAAHWALPSPQQGFEMLHRGVIDHSELNMLLRAQDVMPFWRDKLIQIAYRRLTRVDIRRMYKQGVLSESDVLESYLEHGYNTENAARMTEFTIKQTLATLSKFTSGDIIKAYSSRMIDRGTAMSLLGDIGIRPEDASYIVSTAEYKRIWAFTDDQIAGIRNLYKKRVYDENQASDKLARLNLPADQITVLMQQWHYEKIEELDATWTTAQTLKFLKRKLITPDRARQELNLNGYTDERINILIRDSQWTPPAK
;
A
#
# COMPACT_ATOMS: atom_id res chain seq x y z
N GLU A 1 64.33 -47.91 -36.70
CA GLU A 1 65.26 -46.79 -36.94
C GLU A 1 66.40 -47.20 -37.87
N GLU A 2 67.20 -48.21 -37.50
CA GLU A 2 68.31 -48.75 -38.32
C GLU A 2 67.92 -49.07 -39.78
N LYS A 3 66.77 -49.73 -40.01
CA LYS A 3 66.26 -50.04 -41.36
C LYS A 3 65.89 -48.80 -42.19
N ILE A 4 65.51 -47.69 -41.54
CA ILE A 4 65.19 -46.44 -42.22
C ILE A 4 66.48 -45.71 -42.60
N LEU A 5 67.47 -45.69 -41.70
CA LEU A 5 68.81 -45.14 -41.98
C LEU A 5 69.49 -45.87 -43.14
N GLU A 6 69.42 -47.21 -43.16
CA GLU A 6 69.95 -48.03 -44.27
C GLU A 6 69.25 -47.69 -45.60
N ASN A 7 67.94 -47.46 -45.58
CA ASN A 7 67.18 -47.09 -46.77
C ASN A 7 67.44 -45.65 -47.23
N ILE A 8 67.71 -44.72 -46.31
CA ILE A 8 68.13 -43.34 -46.61
C ILE A 8 69.48 -43.36 -47.33
N SER A 9 70.43 -44.16 -46.86
CA SER A 9 71.74 -44.32 -47.52
C SER A 9 71.66 -44.98 -48.91
N LYS A 10 70.65 -45.84 -49.14
CA LYS A 10 70.35 -46.40 -50.48
C LYS A 10 69.71 -45.39 -51.44
N GLY A 11 69.20 -44.27 -50.92
CA GLY A 11 68.63 -43.16 -51.69
C GLY A 11 69.63 -42.06 -52.05
N ASP A 12 70.92 -42.41 -52.17
CA ASP A 12 72.04 -41.51 -52.48
C ASP A 12 72.30 -40.38 -51.46
N ILE A 13 71.77 -40.47 -50.24
CA ILE A 13 72.14 -39.58 -49.13
C ILE A 13 73.40 -40.15 -48.47
N HIS A 14 74.47 -39.34 -48.42
CA HIS A 14 75.73 -39.76 -47.82
C HIS A 14 75.53 -40.25 -46.37
N PRO A 15 76.14 -41.38 -45.95
CA PRO A 15 75.94 -41.96 -44.62
C PRO A 15 76.12 -40.97 -43.47
N ASP A 16 77.10 -40.07 -43.57
CA ASP A 16 77.37 -39.02 -42.59
C ASP A 16 76.18 -38.05 -42.33
N TYR A 17 75.23 -37.97 -43.27
CA TYR A 17 74.04 -37.12 -43.15
C TYR A 17 72.75 -37.92 -42.97
N ALA A 18 72.80 -39.26 -42.93
CA ALA A 18 71.61 -40.10 -42.87
C ALA A 18 70.76 -39.84 -41.61
N GLU A 19 71.41 -39.62 -40.46
CA GLU A 19 70.74 -39.24 -39.21
C GLU A 19 70.13 -37.83 -39.28
N THR A 20 70.86 -36.87 -39.86
CA THR A 20 70.36 -35.49 -40.05
C THR A 20 69.14 -35.48 -40.97
N TYR A 21 69.16 -36.31 -42.01
CA TYR A 21 68.03 -36.46 -42.91
C TYR A 21 66.85 -37.16 -42.23
N LEU A 22 67.10 -38.20 -41.43
CA LEU A 22 66.06 -38.86 -40.64
C LEU A 22 65.36 -37.86 -39.70
N ASP A 23 66.13 -37.10 -38.91
CA ASP A 23 65.59 -36.05 -38.04
C ASP A 23 64.83 -34.96 -38.82
N ALA A 24 65.29 -34.62 -40.03
CA ALA A 24 64.60 -33.68 -40.90
C ALA A 24 63.19 -34.16 -41.30
N VAL A 25 63.02 -35.46 -41.58
CA VAL A 25 61.75 -36.05 -42.05
C VAL A 25 60.82 -36.53 -40.94
N LEU A 26 61.31 -36.66 -39.69
CA LEU A 26 60.46 -36.96 -38.55
C LEU A 26 59.49 -35.80 -38.27
N THR A 27 58.25 -36.15 -37.94
CA THR A 27 57.24 -35.17 -37.55
C THR A 27 57.67 -34.43 -36.29
N LYS A 28 57.71 -33.11 -36.39
CA LYS A 28 58.00 -32.20 -35.29
C LYS A 28 56.70 -31.64 -34.70
N PRO A 29 56.67 -31.32 -33.40
CA PRO A 29 55.55 -30.57 -32.82
C PRO A 29 55.32 -29.24 -33.54
N ALA A 30 54.09 -28.76 -33.56
CA ALA A 30 53.82 -27.43 -34.10
C ALA A 30 54.54 -26.37 -33.23
N SER A 31 55.00 -25.28 -33.85
CA SER A 31 55.67 -24.20 -33.12
C SER A 31 54.80 -23.60 -32.02
N GLN A 32 53.48 -23.54 -32.22
CA GLN A 32 52.52 -23.11 -31.21
C GLN A 32 52.45 -24.06 -30.00
N ASP A 33 52.56 -25.38 -30.23
CA ASP A 33 52.57 -26.38 -29.15
C ASP A 33 53.84 -26.25 -28.31
N ILE A 34 54.99 -26.00 -28.95
CA ILE A 34 56.26 -25.75 -28.27
C ILE A 34 56.15 -24.49 -27.41
N VAL A 35 55.66 -23.39 -27.97
CA VAL A 35 55.46 -22.13 -27.21
C VAL A 35 54.55 -22.36 -26.00
N ALA A 36 53.40 -23.00 -26.20
CA ALA A 36 52.46 -23.28 -25.11
C ALA A 36 53.01 -24.25 -24.06
N TYR A 37 53.82 -25.23 -24.48
CA TYR A 37 54.50 -26.15 -23.56
C TYR A 37 55.57 -25.42 -22.74
N GLN A 38 56.38 -24.57 -23.39
CA GLN A 38 57.42 -23.81 -22.71
C GLN A 38 56.84 -22.81 -21.71
N LEU A 39 55.79 -22.06 -22.06
CA LEU A 39 55.09 -21.18 -21.10
C LEU A 39 54.66 -21.92 -19.82
N ARG A 40 54.18 -23.16 -19.93
CA ARG A 40 53.76 -23.97 -18.78
C ARG A 40 54.93 -24.46 -17.89
N LYS A 41 56.15 -24.49 -18.43
CA LYS A 41 57.35 -24.95 -17.73
C LYS A 41 58.17 -23.80 -17.18
N ASP A 42 58.40 -22.80 -18.02
CA ASP A 42 59.16 -21.59 -17.77
C ASP A 42 58.50 -20.40 -18.50
N PRO A 43 57.71 -19.57 -17.79
CA PRO A 43 57.07 -18.40 -18.37
C PRO A 43 58.04 -17.35 -18.95
N ASP A 44 59.32 -17.35 -18.55
CA ASP A 44 60.33 -16.44 -19.11
C ASP A 44 60.85 -16.89 -20.49
N LEU A 45 60.45 -18.09 -20.92
CA LEU A 45 60.77 -18.67 -22.23
C LEU A 45 62.28 -18.77 -22.48
N SER A 46 63.07 -19.07 -21.45
CA SER A 46 64.53 -18.99 -21.46
C SER A 46 65.18 -19.87 -22.53
N ILE A 47 64.54 -20.99 -22.88
CA ILE A 47 65.04 -21.96 -23.87
C ILE A 47 64.23 -22.01 -25.17
N LEU A 48 63.25 -21.12 -25.35
CA LEU A 48 62.32 -21.20 -26.48
C LEU A 48 63.03 -21.16 -27.85
N GLU A 49 64.04 -20.29 -28.00
CA GLU A 49 64.80 -20.20 -29.25
C GLU A 49 65.52 -21.50 -29.61
N GLN A 50 66.06 -22.21 -28.61
CA GLN A 50 66.74 -23.49 -28.82
C GLN A 50 65.75 -24.55 -29.29
N GLU A 51 64.57 -24.61 -28.67
CA GLU A 51 63.51 -25.56 -29.02
C GLU A 51 62.90 -25.28 -30.40
N LEU A 52 62.69 -24.01 -30.75
CA LEU A 52 62.20 -23.63 -32.08
C LEU A 52 63.22 -23.92 -33.20
N LYS A 53 64.54 -23.80 -32.91
CA LYS A 53 65.59 -24.21 -33.86
C LYS A 53 65.57 -25.71 -34.15
N LYS A 54 65.29 -26.56 -33.15
CA LYS A 54 65.20 -28.03 -33.33
C LYS A 54 64.12 -28.42 -34.34
N ILE A 55 63.05 -27.63 -34.46
CA ILE A 55 62.00 -27.89 -35.44
C ILE A 55 62.19 -27.14 -36.77
N GLY A 56 63.32 -26.46 -36.96
CA GLY A 56 63.68 -25.79 -38.21
C GLY A 56 63.17 -24.36 -38.37
N ILE A 57 62.75 -23.67 -37.30
CA ILE A 57 62.41 -22.25 -37.39
C ILE A 57 63.67 -21.42 -37.66
N HIS A 58 63.60 -20.55 -38.66
CA HIS A 58 64.70 -19.67 -39.02
C HIS A 58 64.98 -18.65 -37.89
N PRO A 59 66.26 -18.37 -37.53
CA PRO A 59 66.61 -17.45 -36.45
C PRO A 59 65.96 -16.04 -36.54
N ASN A 60 65.81 -15.51 -37.76
CA ASN A 60 65.15 -14.21 -37.99
C ASN A 60 63.66 -14.15 -37.56
N TYR A 61 63.00 -15.27 -37.31
CA TYR A 61 61.58 -15.32 -36.90
C TYR A 61 61.38 -15.63 -35.41
N MET A 62 62.46 -15.79 -34.62
CA MET A 62 62.35 -16.14 -33.20
C MET A 62 61.58 -15.09 -32.39
N ASP A 63 61.82 -13.81 -32.69
CA ASP A 63 61.15 -12.68 -32.04
C ASP A 63 59.63 -12.69 -32.24
N ILE A 64 59.16 -13.16 -33.41
CA ILE A 64 57.73 -13.29 -33.70
C ILE A 64 57.08 -14.27 -32.71
N TYR A 65 57.67 -15.45 -32.54
CA TYR A 65 57.13 -16.45 -31.61
C TYR A 65 57.22 -16.01 -30.15
N LYS A 66 58.32 -15.36 -29.76
CA LYS A 66 58.49 -14.83 -28.40
C LYS A 66 57.47 -13.73 -28.09
N THR A 67 57.25 -12.82 -29.04
CA THR A 67 56.25 -11.74 -28.89
C THR A 67 54.84 -12.30 -28.81
N LEU A 68 54.47 -13.23 -29.71
CA LEU A 68 53.12 -13.83 -29.74
C LEU A 68 52.84 -14.79 -28.57
N ALA A 69 53.88 -15.27 -27.88
CA ALA A 69 53.70 -16.08 -26.68
C ALA A 69 53.02 -15.32 -25.54
N TYR A 70 53.29 -14.00 -25.44
CA TYR A 70 52.66 -13.15 -24.43
C TYR A 70 51.34 -12.60 -24.95
N GLN A 71 50.25 -13.07 -24.37
CA GLN A 71 48.90 -12.75 -24.81
C GLN A 71 48.50 -11.35 -24.34
N ILE A 72 47.91 -10.59 -25.27
CA ILE A 72 47.16 -9.39 -24.94
C ILE A 72 45.69 -9.79 -24.81
N PRO A 73 45.00 -9.39 -23.72
CA PRO A 73 43.56 -9.63 -23.57
C PRO A 73 42.74 -9.23 -24.80
N PRO A 74 41.64 -9.94 -25.11
CA PRO A 74 40.70 -9.52 -26.13
C PRO A 74 40.21 -8.08 -25.89
N VAL A 75 39.94 -7.34 -26.97
CA VAL A 75 39.52 -5.93 -26.89
C VAL A 75 38.29 -5.73 -25.99
N ALA A 76 37.35 -6.67 -25.98
CA ALA A 76 36.17 -6.61 -25.10
C ALA A 76 36.54 -6.63 -23.60
N ASP A 77 37.55 -7.43 -23.22
CA ASP A 77 38.04 -7.50 -21.84
C ASP A 77 38.77 -6.21 -21.47
N ILE A 78 39.57 -5.66 -22.40
CA ILE A 78 40.25 -4.37 -22.21
C ILE A 78 39.24 -3.25 -22.01
N ILE A 79 38.14 -3.23 -22.78
CA ILE A 79 37.05 -2.24 -22.60
C ILE A 79 36.42 -2.42 -21.22
N THR A 80 36.14 -3.66 -20.81
CA THR A 80 35.58 -3.95 -19.48
C THR A 80 36.52 -3.46 -18.37
N MET A 81 37.82 -3.74 -18.47
CA MET A 81 38.84 -3.24 -17.54
C MET A 81 38.89 -1.70 -17.49
N ALA A 82 38.73 -1.02 -18.64
CA ALA A 82 38.69 0.43 -18.71
C ALA A 82 37.46 1.02 -18.03
N VAL A 83 36.27 0.46 -18.30
CA VAL A 83 35.02 0.89 -17.66
C VAL A 83 35.04 0.62 -16.16
N ARG A 84 35.69 -0.47 -15.73
CA ARG A 84 35.85 -0.84 -14.32
C ARG A 84 37.02 -0.14 -13.62
N GLU A 85 37.63 0.86 -14.24
CA GLU A 85 38.73 1.65 -13.66
C GLU A 85 39.98 0.82 -13.29
N ALA A 86 40.12 -0.39 -13.85
CA ALA A 86 41.29 -1.25 -13.64
C ALA A 86 42.57 -0.69 -14.28
N PHE A 87 42.45 0.36 -15.10
CA PHE A 87 43.57 1.14 -15.64
C PHE A 87 43.96 2.36 -14.81
N THR A 88 43.24 2.66 -13.74
CA THR A 88 43.47 3.82 -12.88
C THR A 88 43.83 3.35 -11.46
N PRO A 89 45.12 3.11 -11.15
CA PRO A 89 45.54 2.45 -9.92
C PRO A 89 45.02 3.09 -8.63
N GLU A 90 44.93 4.43 -8.60
CA GLU A 90 44.42 5.18 -7.45
C GLU A 90 42.94 4.90 -7.19
N ILE A 91 42.14 4.79 -8.26
CA ILE A 91 40.71 4.48 -8.18
C ILE A 91 40.51 3.01 -7.82
N ALA A 92 41.25 2.11 -8.48
CA ALA A 92 41.19 0.69 -8.21
C ALA A 92 41.58 0.35 -6.76
N ALA A 93 42.61 1.02 -6.22
CA ALA A 93 43.01 0.91 -4.82
C ALA A 93 41.94 1.45 -3.87
N LYS A 94 41.33 2.61 -4.18
CA LYS A 94 40.21 3.16 -3.39
C LYS A 94 39.03 2.18 -3.28
N PHE A 95 38.76 1.45 -4.36
CA PHE A 95 37.70 0.43 -4.39
C PHE A 95 38.12 -0.94 -3.85
N GLY A 96 39.38 -1.11 -3.46
CA GLY A 96 39.89 -2.42 -3.03
C GLY A 96 39.88 -3.46 -4.14
N GLN A 97 39.89 -3.06 -5.42
CA GLN A 97 39.72 -3.98 -6.55
C GLN A 97 40.82 -5.04 -6.66
N TYR A 98 42.02 -4.76 -6.13
CA TYR A 98 43.14 -5.69 -6.06
C TYR A 98 43.17 -6.54 -4.78
N GLN A 99 42.21 -6.38 -3.86
CA GLN A 99 42.13 -7.18 -2.64
C GLN A 99 41.90 -8.66 -2.98
N ASP A 100 42.44 -9.54 -2.15
CA ASP A 100 42.33 -11.00 -2.29
C ASP A 100 42.86 -11.56 -3.61
N PHE A 101 43.77 -10.85 -4.29
CA PHE A 101 44.43 -11.33 -5.51
C PHE A 101 45.22 -12.62 -5.22
N PRO A 102 44.86 -13.77 -5.83
CA PRO A 102 45.49 -15.04 -5.51
C PRO A 102 46.79 -15.25 -6.29
N ASP A 103 47.88 -15.63 -5.60
CA ASP A 103 49.18 -15.94 -6.22
C ASP A 103 49.08 -17.02 -7.32
N ASP A 104 48.15 -17.97 -7.18
CA ASP A 104 47.88 -18.99 -8.19
C ASP A 104 47.37 -18.39 -9.51
N LEU A 105 46.60 -17.29 -9.49
CA LEU A 105 46.16 -16.63 -10.71
C LEU A 105 47.32 -15.98 -11.46
N GLU A 106 48.28 -15.38 -10.75
CA GLU A 106 49.52 -14.87 -11.35
C GLU A 106 50.32 -16.03 -11.98
N LYS A 107 50.52 -17.11 -11.22
CA LYS A 107 51.26 -18.31 -11.67
C LYS A 107 50.64 -18.92 -12.92
N TYR A 108 49.35 -19.25 -12.90
CA TYR A 108 48.68 -19.89 -14.02
C TYR A 108 48.44 -18.94 -15.20
N GLY A 109 48.29 -17.64 -14.93
CA GLY A 109 48.26 -16.60 -15.96
C GLY A 109 49.58 -16.50 -16.72
N ALA A 110 50.71 -16.49 -16.02
CA ALA A 110 52.04 -16.52 -16.62
C ALA A 110 52.23 -17.76 -17.50
N MET A 111 51.76 -18.93 -17.06
CA MET A 111 51.76 -20.18 -17.85
C MET A 111 50.87 -20.14 -19.10
N LYS A 112 50.01 -19.13 -19.22
CA LYS A 112 49.16 -18.83 -20.38
C LYS A 112 49.67 -17.65 -21.19
N GLY A 113 50.79 -17.04 -20.81
CA GLY A 113 51.36 -15.87 -21.47
C GLY A 113 50.76 -14.54 -21.02
N LEU A 114 49.97 -14.50 -19.94
CA LEU A 114 49.50 -13.24 -19.35
C LEU A 114 50.53 -12.70 -18.36
N SER A 115 50.85 -11.41 -18.47
CA SER A 115 51.70 -10.73 -17.49
C SER A 115 50.99 -10.57 -16.13
N LYS A 116 51.78 -10.28 -15.09
CA LYS A 116 51.25 -9.91 -13.77
C LYS A 116 50.25 -8.75 -13.87
N ASP A 117 50.58 -7.71 -14.64
CA ASP A 117 49.68 -6.56 -14.83
C ASP A 117 48.34 -6.98 -15.44
N TRP A 118 48.33 -7.88 -16.43
CA TRP A 118 47.08 -8.35 -17.03
C TRP A 118 46.25 -9.19 -16.07
N THR A 119 46.87 -10.11 -15.34
CA THR A 119 46.16 -10.93 -14.35
C THR A 119 45.56 -10.08 -13.23
N GLN A 120 46.28 -9.06 -12.75
CA GLN A 120 45.78 -8.10 -11.77
C GLN A 120 44.62 -7.26 -12.30
N ARG A 121 44.63 -6.87 -13.58
CA ARG A 121 43.51 -6.11 -14.19
C ARG A 121 42.28 -6.96 -14.41
N TYR A 122 42.46 -8.22 -14.81
CA TYR A 122 41.36 -9.19 -14.87
C TYR A 122 40.71 -9.34 -13.50
N TRP A 123 41.53 -9.46 -12.45
CA TRP A 123 41.03 -9.48 -11.09
C TRP A 123 40.32 -8.17 -10.72
N ALA A 124 40.91 -7.00 -10.98
CA ALA A 124 40.26 -5.74 -10.65
C ALA A 124 38.88 -5.56 -11.34
N ALA A 125 38.69 -6.12 -12.53
CA ALA A 125 37.44 -6.03 -13.28
C ALA A 125 36.40 -7.11 -12.94
N HIS A 126 36.74 -8.15 -12.17
CA HIS A 126 35.88 -9.34 -11.99
C HIS A 126 34.67 -9.11 -11.05
N TRP A 127 34.73 -8.10 -10.20
CA TRP A 127 33.76 -7.89 -9.12
C TRP A 127 32.34 -7.60 -9.63
N ALA A 128 31.34 -8.16 -8.95
CA ALA A 128 29.94 -7.76 -9.12
C ALA A 128 29.67 -6.46 -8.36
N LEU A 129 29.30 -5.40 -9.08
CA LEU A 129 29.01 -4.09 -8.48
C LEU A 129 27.57 -4.00 -7.97
N PRO A 130 27.30 -3.19 -6.93
CA PRO A 130 25.93 -2.90 -6.48
C PRO A 130 25.05 -2.37 -7.61
N SER A 131 23.82 -2.85 -7.75
CA SER A 131 22.87 -2.39 -8.78
C SER A 131 22.53 -0.90 -8.64
N PRO A 132 21.98 -0.24 -9.69
CA PRO A 132 21.55 1.15 -9.57
C PRO A 132 20.54 1.36 -8.43
N GLN A 133 19.64 0.39 -8.21
CA GLN A 133 18.66 0.43 -7.12
C GLN A 133 19.34 0.36 -5.75
N GLN A 134 20.36 -0.50 -5.58
CA GLN A 134 21.17 -0.53 -4.36
C GLN A 134 21.92 0.80 -4.18
N GLY A 135 22.45 1.38 -5.26
CA GLY A 135 23.03 2.72 -5.27
C GLY A 135 22.07 3.80 -4.77
N PHE A 136 20.82 3.79 -5.24
CA PHE A 136 19.78 4.73 -4.79
C PHE A 136 19.46 4.53 -3.30
N GLU A 137 19.37 3.30 -2.82
CA GLU A 137 19.16 3.04 -1.39
C GLU A 137 20.33 3.53 -0.54
N MET A 138 21.58 3.34 -0.98
CA MET A 138 22.75 3.89 -0.28
C MET A 138 22.71 5.42 -0.24
N LEU A 139 22.33 6.07 -1.35
CA LEU A 139 22.15 7.53 -1.42
C LEU A 139 21.07 8.01 -0.43
N HIS A 140 19.89 7.39 -0.44
CA HIS A 140 18.79 7.78 0.46
C HIS A 140 19.11 7.59 1.94
N ARG A 141 19.98 6.62 2.26
CA ARG A 141 20.45 6.36 3.63
C ARG A 141 21.63 7.26 4.03
N GLY A 142 22.14 8.10 3.13
CA GLY A 142 23.30 8.95 3.36
C GLY A 142 24.61 8.17 3.52
N VAL A 143 24.66 6.93 3.02
CA VAL A 143 25.87 6.09 3.04
C VAL A 143 26.85 6.52 1.96
N ILE A 144 26.33 7.02 0.84
CA ILE A 144 27.10 7.60 -0.25
C ILE A 144 26.51 8.95 -0.67
N ASP A 145 27.32 9.77 -1.33
CA ASP A 145 26.86 11.01 -1.95
C ASP A 145 26.54 10.86 -3.46
N HIS A 146 26.15 11.97 -4.11
CA HIS A 146 25.83 11.98 -5.54
C HIS A 146 27.06 11.72 -6.43
N SER A 147 28.27 12.10 -5.99
CA SER A 147 29.51 11.87 -6.72
C SER A 147 29.86 10.38 -6.74
N GLU A 148 29.73 9.73 -5.57
CA GLU A 148 29.94 8.30 -5.40
C GLU A 148 28.89 7.48 -6.16
N LEU A 149 27.61 7.90 -6.15
CA LEU A 149 26.57 7.27 -6.97
C LEU A 149 26.89 7.38 -8.47
N ASN A 150 27.33 8.56 -8.94
CA ASN A 150 27.71 8.74 -10.34
C ASN A 150 28.94 7.88 -10.71
N MET A 151 29.88 7.70 -9.78
CA MET A 151 31.03 6.80 -9.95
C MET A 151 30.59 5.34 -10.08
N LEU A 152 29.64 4.89 -9.25
CA LEU A 152 29.04 3.56 -9.35
C LEU A 152 28.36 3.35 -10.71
N LEU A 153 27.53 4.30 -11.16
CA LEU A 153 26.85 4.22 -12.45
C LEU A 153 27.85 4.18 -13.62
N ARG A 154 28.95 4.94 -13.54
CA ARG A 154 30.05 4.87 -14.50
C ARG A 154 30.67 3.48 -14.55
N ALA A 155 31.02 2.91 -13.40
CA ALA A 155 31.61 1.58 -13.32
C ALA A 155 30.64 0.46 -13.76
N GLN A 156 29.34 0.69 -13.68
CA GLN A 156 28.30 -0.18 -14.25
C GLN A 156 28.05 0.00 -15.75
N ASP A 157 28.87 0.79 -16.43
CA ASP A 157 28.73 1.10 -17.86
C ASP A 157 27.43 1.82 -18.23
N VAL A 158 26.84 2.57 -17.28
CA VAL A 158 25.72 3.46 -17.61
C VAL A 158 26.27 4.61 -18.45
N MET A 159 25.74 4.81 -19.65
CA MET A 159 26.19 5.89 -20.53
C MET A 159 26.05 7.25 -19.84
N PRO A 160 27.02 8.18 -20.01
CA PRO A 160 27.01 9.50 -19.36
C PRO A 160 25.68 10.25 -19.49
N PHE A 161 25.04 10.19 -20.66
CA PHE A 161 23.74 10.84 -20.93
C PHE A 161 22.61 10.42 -19.97
N TRP A 162 22.63 9.17 -19.49
CA TRP A 162 21.58 8.61 -18.64
C TRP A 162 21.83 8.75 -17.15
N ARG A 163 23.07 9.04 -16.71
CA ARG A 163 23.43 9.02 -15.29
C ARG A 163 22.62 10.03 -14.49
N ASP A 164 22.64 11.30 -14.89
CA ASP A 164 21.88 12.36 -14.20
C ASP A 164 20.37 12.09 -14.24
N LYS A 165 19.87 11.55 -15.35
CA LYS A 165 18.44 11.22 -15.51
C LYS A 165 18.01 10.08 -14.58
N LEU A 166 18.86 9.07 -14.40
CA LEU A 166 18.64 7.98 -13.46
C LEU A 166 18.71 8.48 -12.01
N ILE A 167 19.65 9.37 -11.71
CA ILE A 167 19.77 9.97 -10.37
C ILE A 167 18.52 10.80 -10.03
N GLN A 168 17.97 11.56 -10.97
CA GLN A 168 16.74 12.35 -10.75
C GLN A 168 15.53 11.50 -10.35
N ILE A 169 15.47 10.24 -10.80
CA ILE A 169 14.39 9.31 -10.43
C ILE A 169 14.72 8.43 -9.22
N ALA A 170 15.85 8.68 -8.53
CA ALA A 170 16.20 7.94 -7.32
C ALA A 170 15.15 8.18 -6.22
N TYR A 171 14.74 9.44 -6.03
CA TYR A 171 13.82 9.83 -4.97
C TYR A 171 12.38 9.43 -5.28
N ARG A 172 11.63 9.07 -4.22
CA ARG A 172 10.22 8.75 -4.33
C ARG A 172 9.40 10.02 -4.55
N ARG A 173 8.40 9.92 -5.43
CA ARG A 173 7.34 10.93 -5.60
C ARG A 173 6.40 10.91 -4.40
N LEU A 174 5.75 12.05 -4.11
CA LEU A 174 4.72 12.16 -3.07
C LEU A 174 3.60 11.15 -3.32
N THR A 175 3.10 10.43 -2.33
CA THR A 175 2.03 9.46 -2.62
C THR A 175 0.72 10.19 -2.98
N ARG A 176 -0.15 9.55 -3.77
CA ARG A 176 -1.52 10.06 -4.04
C ARG A 176 -2.30 10.42 -2.77
N VAL A 177 -2.03 9.74 -1.66
CA VAL A 177 -2.67 10.04 -0.36
C VAL A 177 -2.09 11.32 0.23
N ASP A 178 -0.77 11.46 0.23
CA ASP A 178 -0.08 12.64 0.76
C ASP A 178 -0.37 13.87 -0.08
N ILE A 179 -0.42 13.77 -1.41
CA ILE A 179 -0.84 14.85 -2.31
C ILE A 179 -2.19 15.43 -1.86
N ARG A 180 -3.21 14.58 -1.64
CA ARG A 180 -4.53 15.05 -1.19
C ARG A 180 -4.49 15.66 0.21
N ARG A 181 -3.74 15.07 1.14
CA ARG A 181 -3.61 15.58 2.51
C ARG A 181 -2.91 16.93 2.53
N MET A 182 -1.81 17.06 1.79
CA MET A 182 -1.03 18.29 1.68
C MET A 182 -1.84 19.41 1.01
N TYR A 183 -2.59 19.10 -0.05
CA TYR A 183 -3.54 20.06 -0.64
C TYR A 183 -4.60 20.52 0.37
N LYS A 184 -5.22 19.57 1.09
CA LYS A 184 -6.20 19.90 2.15
C LYS A 184 -5.62 20.79 3.26
N GLN A 185 -4.33 20.67 3.57
CA GLN A 185 -3.64 21.50 4.55
C GLN A 185 -3.06 22.81 3.95
N GLY A 186 -3.26 23.07 2.65
CA GLY A 186 -2.74 24.27 1.98
C GLY A 186 -1.23 24.25 1.73
N VAL A 187 -0.58 23.09 1.83
CA VAL A 187 0.85 22.92 1.52
C VAL A 187 1.08 22.84 0.02
N LEU A 188 0.14 22.25 -0.72
CA LEU A 188 0.15 22.20 -2.19
C LEU A 188 -0.93 23.12 -2.75
N SER A 189 -0.60 23.82 -3.83
CA SER A 189 -1.54 24.51 -4.70
C SER A 189 -2.19 23.55 -5.71
N GLU A 190 -3.20 24.01 -6.44
CA GLU A 190 -3.83 23.21 -7.50
C GLU A 190 -2.83 22.83 -8.61
N SER A 191 -1.89 23.73 -8.95
CA SER A 191 -0.82 23.43 -9.92
C SER A 191 0.14 22.37 -9.40
N ASP A 192 0.50 22.40 -8.12
CA ASP A 192 1.41 21.40 -7.54
C ASP A 192 0.75 20.01 -7.48
N VAL A 193 -0.56 19.97 -7.25
CA VAL A 193 -1.35 18.72 -7.32
C VAL A 193 -1.35 18.16 -8.74
N LEU A 194 -1.56 19.02 -9.75
CA LEU A 194 -1.53 18.61 -11.16
C LEU A 194 -0.16 18.06 -11.55
N GLU A 195 0.92 18.78 -11.22
CA GLU A 195 2.30 18.36 -11.46
C GLU A 195 2.59 17.02 -10.78
N SER A 196 2.21 16.88 -9.51
CA SER A 196 2.41 15.63 -8.78
C SER A 196 1.71 14.44 -9.45
N TYR A 197 0.50 14.62 -10.02
CA TYR A 197 -0.17 13.56 -10.76
C TYR A 197 0.49 13.28 -12.12
N LEU A 198 1.00 14.30 -12.82
CA LEU A 198 1.79 14.10 -14.05
C LEU A 198 3.05 13.29 -13.75
N GLU A 199 3.74 13.62 -12.65
CA GLU A 199 4.89 12.84 -12.20
C GLU A 199 4.51 11.39 -11.92
N HIS A 200 3.30 11.06 -11.47
CA HIS A 200 2.88 9.65 -11.33
C HIS A 200 2.72 8.89 -12.66
N GLY A 201 2.87 9.57 -13.80
CA GLY A 201 2.70 9.00 -15.12
C GLY A 201 1.25 9.05 -15.62
N TYR A 202 0.37 9.82 -14.97
CA TYR A 202 -0.93 10.12 -15.57
C TYR A 202 -0.73 11.01 -16.79
N ASN A 203 -1.51 10.77 -17.85
CA ASN A 203 -1.60 11.73 -18.96
C ASN A 203 -2.24 13.04 -18.47
N THR A 204 -2.10 14.11 -19.27
CA THR A 204 -2.58 15.46 -18.91
C THR A 204 -4.07 15.47 -18.55
N GLU A 205 -4.90 14.74 -19.29
CA GLU A 205 -6.34 14.66 -19.07
C GLU A 205 -6.68 14.02 -17.71
N ASN A 206 -6.07 12.88 -17.39
CA ASN A 206 -6.33 12.18 -16.13
C ASN A 206 -5.70 12.89 -14.93
N ALA A 207 -4.54 13.54 -15.11
CA ALA A 207 -3.96 14.38 -14.08
C ALA A 207 -4.89 15.56 -13.74
N ALA A 208 -5.49 16.20 -14.75
CA ALA A 208 -6.50 17.25 -14.54
C ALA A 208 -7.74 16.72 -13.81
N ARG A 209 -8.29 15.57 -14.22
CA ARG A 209 -9.43 14.92 -13.53
C ARG A 209 -9.12 14.59 -12.06
N MET A 210 -7.92 14.06 -11.79
CA MET A 210 -7.50 13.73 -10.43
C MET A 210 -7.30 14.98 -9.56
N THR A 211 -6.85 16.07 -10.18
CA THR A 211 -6.72 17.39 -9.54
C THR A 211 -8.10 17.94 -9.18
N GLU A 212 -9.03 17.98 -10.14
CA GLU A 212 -10.41 18.40 -9.92
C GLU A 212 -11.11 17.57 -8.83
N PHE A 213 -10.91 16.24 -8.86
CA PHE A 213 -11.42 15.35 -7.81
C PHE A 213 -10.86 15.72 -6.43
N THR A 214 -9.55 15.97 -6.34
CA THR A 214 -8.88 16.33 -5.08
C THR A 214 -9.42 17.66 -4.52
N ILE A 215 -9.64 18.64 -5.40
CA ILE A 215 -10.23 19.94 -5.05
C ILE A 215 -11.65 19.76 -4.52
N LYS A 216 -12.52 19.09 -5.28
CA LYS A 216 -13.92 18.86 -4.90
C LYS A 216 -14.05 18.09 -3.58
N GLN A 217 -13.23 17.05 -3.39
CA GLN A 217 -13.22 16.29 -2.13
C GLN A 217 -12.78 17.16 -0.94
N THR A 218 -11.83 18.06 -1.14
CA THR A 218 -11.36 18.97 -0.10
C THR A 218 -12.43 20.00 0.24
N LEU A 219 -13.06 20.62 -0.75
CA LEU A 219 -14.15 21.58 -0.54
C LEU A 219 -15.36 20.93 0.17
N ALA A 220 -15.74 19.72 -0.23
CA ALA A 220 -16.82 18.98 0.43
C ALA A 220 -16.52 18.70 1.92
N THR A 221 -15.25 18.52 2.30
CA THR A 221 -14.86 18.36 3.72
C THR A 221 -14.69 19.68 4.47
N LEU A 222 -14.53 20.81 3.78
CA LEU A 222 -14.50 22.15 4.38
C LEU A 222 -15.90 22.75 4.55
N SER A 223 -16.89 22.29 3.79
CA SER A 223 -18.28 22.68 4.00
C SER A 223 -18.73 22.25 5.40
N LYS A 224 -19.13 23.23 6.22
CA LYS A 224 -19.57 23.00 7.60
C LYS A 224 -20.92 22.28 7.71
N PHE A 225 -21.66 22.19 6.61
CA PHE A 225 -22.96 21.52 6.58
C PHE A 225 -22.79 20.13 5.98
N THR A 226 -23.10 19.11 6.79
CA THR A 226 -23.26 17.76 6.26
C THR A 226 -24.60 17.63 5.53
N SER A 227 -24.75 16.61 4.68
CA SER A 227 -26.05 16.28 4.08
C SER A 227 -27.13 16.06 5.15
N GLY A 228 -26.75 15.50 6.31
CA GLY A 228 -27.62 15.34 7.47
C GLY A 228 -28.09 16.68 8.06
N ASP A 229 -27.19 17.65 8.20
CA ASP A 229 -27.52 18.99 8.72
C ASP A 229 -28.51 19.71 7.79
N ILE A 230 -28.27 19.62 6.47
CA ILE A 230 -29.14 20.22 5.44
C ILE A 230 -30.52 19.59 5.48
N ILE A 231 -30.59 18.25 5.56
CA ILE A 231 -31.87 17.54 5.62
C ILE A 231 -32.63 17.83 6.91
N LYS A 232 -31.93 17.94 8.04
CA LYS A 232 -32.54 18.35 9.31
C LYS A 232 -33.14 19.76 9.21
N ALA A 233 -32.39 20.72 8.68
CA ALA A 233 -32.88 22.07 8.46
C ALA A 233 -34.11 22.11 7.54
N TYR A 234 -34.11 21.32 6.47
CA TYR A 234 -35.24 21.19 5.55
C TYR A 234 -36.48 20.57 6.22
N SER A 235 -36.31 19.42 6.89
CA SER A 235 -37.40 18.74 7.60
C SER A 235 -38.01 19.61 8.71
N SER A 236 -37.20 20.45 9.37
CA SER A 236 -37.64 21.42 10.38
C SER A 236 -38.17 22.74 9.81
N ARG A 237 -38.37 22.87 8.49
CA ARG A 237 -38.85 24.09 7.81
C ARG A 237 -37.97 25.32 7.98
N MET A 238 -36.69 25.14 8.31
CA MET A 238 -35.73 26.25 8.40
C MET A 238 -35.26 26.72 7.02
N ILE A 239 -35.29 25.82 6.02
CA ILE A 239 -34.94 26.09 4.63
C ILE A 239 -35.99 25.48 3.70
N ASP A 240 -36.14 26.04 2.51
CA ASP A 240 -37.02 25.51 1.46
C ASP A 240 -36.33 24.45 0.59
N ARG A 241 -37.09 23.86 -0.34
CA ARG A 241 -36.61 22.83 -1.26
C ARG A 241 -35.49 23.33 -2.17
N GLY A 242 -35.59 24.57 -2.67
CA GLY A 242 -34.58 25.13 -3.57
C GLY A 242 -33.24 25.33 -2.86
N THR A 243 -33.30 25.85 -1.63
CA THR A 243 -32.16 26.08 -0.77
C THR A 243 -31.50 24.77 -0.36
N ALA A 244 -32.29 23.76 0.03
CA ALA A 244 -31.77 22.43 0.34
C ALA A 244 -31.06 21.79 -0.87
N MET A 245 -31.65 21.89 -2.06
CA MET A 245 -31.04 21.40 -3.31
C MET A 245 -29.71 22.11 -3.61
N SER A 246 -29.66 23.43 -3.44
CA SER A 246 -28.42 24.22 -3.64
C SER A 246 -27.32 23.78 -2.68
N LEU A 247 -27.63 23.71 -1.38
CA LEU A 247 -26.65 23.34 -0.36
C LEU A 247 -26.14 21.90 -0.53
N LEU A 248 -26.99 20.97 -0.96
CA LEU A 248 -26.57 19.60 -1.28
C LEU A 248 -25.63 19.60 -2.51
N GLY A 249 -25.90 20.43 -3.51
CA GLY A 249 -25.02 20.64 -4.66
C GLY A 249 -23.66 21.22 -4.26
N ASP A 250 -23.64 22.19 -3.35
CA ASP A 250 -22.42 22.83 -2.84
C ASP A 250 -21.49 21.84 -2.13
N ILE A 251 -22.03 20.78 -1.51
CA ILE A 251 -21.26 19.69 -0.91
C ILE A 251 -20.97 18.53 -1.87
N GLY A 252 -21.29 18.69 -3.16
CA GLY A 252 -20.93 17.76 -4.23
C GLY A 252 -21.94 16.64 -4.48
N ILE A 253 -23.17 16.74 -3.98
CA ILE A 253 -24.24 15.78 -4.30
C ILE A 253 -24.84 16.15 -5.66
N ARG A 254 -25.02 15.14 -6.53
CA ARG A 254 -25.56 15.36 -7.87
C ARG A 254 -27.01 15.84 -7.82
N PRO A 255 -27.48 16.64 -8.80
CA PRO A 255 -28.84 17.16 -8.80
C PRO A 255 -29.93 16.07 -8.68
N GLU A 256 -29.73 14.94 -9.35
CA GLU A 256 -30.63 13.79 -9.29
C GLU A 256 -30.72 13.18 -7.88
N ASP A 257 -29.57 12.99 -7.23
CA ASP A 257 -29.46 12.44 -5.88
C ASP A 257 -30.02 13.43 -4.85
N ALA A 258 -29.71 14.72 -4.99
CA ALA A 258 -30.23 15.78 -4.14
C ALA A 258 -31.76 15.82 -4.20
N SER A 259 -32.33 15.71 -5.40
CA SER A 259 -33.79 15.70 -5.60
C SER A 259 -34.43 14.49 -4.90
N TYR A 260 -33.82 13.32 -5.02
CA TYR A 260 -34.29 12.10 -4.34
C TYR A 260 -34.20 12.21 -2.81
N ILE A 261 -33.07 12.73 -2.30
CA ILE A 261 -32.82 12.93 -0.87
C ILE A 261 -33.85 13.90 -0.26
N VAL A 262 -34.07 15.06 -0.89
CA VAL A 262 -35.03 16.05 -0.40
C VAL A 262 -36.47 15.54 -0.48
N SER A 263 -36.81 14.83 -1.56
CA SER A 263 -38.15 14.20 -1.69
C SER A 263 -38.38 13.14 -0.62
N THR A 264 -37.37 12.33 -0.29
CA THR A 264 -37.45 11.35 0.81
C THR A 264 -37.65 12.04 2.17
N ALA A 265 -36.93 13.14 2.41
CA ALA A 265 -37.10 13.93 3.64
C ALA A 265 -38.50 14.56 3.74
N GLU A 266 -39.09 14.95 2.61
CA GLU A 266 -40.47 15.44 2.52
C GLU A 266 -41.49 14.35 2.90
N TYR A 267 -41.35 13.13 2.36
CA TYR A 267 -42.22 12.02 2.73
C TYR A 267 -42.13 11.70 4.23
N LYS A 268 -40.92 11.63 4.79
CA LYS A 268 -40.72 11.42 6.23
C LYS A 268 -41.34 12.52 7.08
N ARG A 269 -41.29 13.78 6.61
CA ARG A 269 -41.94 14.92 7.28
C ARG A 269 -43.46 14.76 7.31
N ILE A 270 -44.07 14.34 6.19
CA ILE A 270 -45.50 14.09 6.12
C ILE A 270 -45.89 12.96 7.08
N TRP A 271 -45.12 11.87 7.10
CA TRP A 271 -45.36 10.75 8.01
C TRP A 271 -45.29 11.18 9.48
N ALA A 272 -44.24 11.92 9.87
CA ALA A 272 -44.11 12.42 11.24
C ALA A 272 -45.29 13.32 11.65
N PHE A 273 -45.77 14.18 10.74
CA PHE A 273 -46.94 15.01 11.00
C PHE A 273 -48.22 14.17 11.18
N THR A 274 -48.40 13.14 10.35
CA THR A 274 -49.53 12.20 10.51
C THR A 274 -49.43 11.45 11.83
N ASP A 275 -48.24 10.99 12.24
CA ASP A 275 -48.02 10.32 13.52
C ASP A 275 -48.34 11.24 14.72
N ASP A 276 -47.96 12.52 14.64
CA ASP A 276 -48.33 13.53 15.66
C ASP A 276 -49.86 13.72 15.73
N GLN A 277 -50.56 13.73 14.59
CA GLN A 277 -52.02 13.82 14.54
C GLN A 277 -52.67 12.56 15.16
N ILE A 278 -52.16 11.37 14.83
CA ILE A 278 -52.58 10.09 15.40
C ILE A 278 -52.39 10.11 16.92
N ALA A 279 -51.24 10.56 17.41
CA ALA A 279 -50.96 10.69 18.84
C ALA A 279 -51.90 11.69 19.54
N GLY A 280 -52.23 12.80 18.88
CA GLY A 280 -53.24 13.75 19.36
C GLY A 280 -54.63 13.12 19.50
N ILE A 281 -55.08 12.38 18.49
CA ILE A 281 -56.37 11.67 18.50
C ILE A 281 -56.37 10.59 19.59
N ARG A 282 -55.30 9.79 19.70
CA ARG A 282 -55.11 8.80 20.78
C ARG A 282 -55.30 9.42 22.15
N ASN A 283 -54.66 10.57 22.40
CA ASN A 283 -54.75 11.26 23.69
C ASN A 283 -56.17 11.73 24.00
N LEU A 284 -56.91 12.22 23.00
CA LEU A 284 -58.31 12.65 23.16
C LEU A 284 -59.26 11.47 23.38
N TYR A 285 -59.03 10.35 22.70
CA TYR A 285 -59.76 9.10 22.91
C TYR A 285 -59.52 8.53 24.32
N LYS A 286 -58.27 8.46 24.77
CA LYS A 286 -57.92 8.00 26.13
C LYS A 286 -58.56 8.84 27.23
N LYS A 287 -58.73 10.15 27.00
CA LYS A 287 -59.39 11.08 27.92
C LYS A 287 -60.93 11.10 27.81
N ARG A 288 -61.53 10.20 27.01
CA ARG A 288 -62.98 10.13 26.73
C ARG A 288 -63.57 11.40 26.12
N VAL A 289 -62.73 12.27 25.53
CA VAL A 289 -63.19 13.42 24.74
C VAL A 289 -63.74 12.95 23.40
N TYR A 290 -63.16 11.88 22.85
CA TYR A 290 -63.69 11.17 21.70
C TYR A 290 -64.19 9.79 22.09
N ASP A 291 -65.38 9.44 21.60
CA ASP A 291 -65.82 8.05 21.56
C ASP A 291 -65.15 7.28 20.40
N GLU A 292 -65.45 5.98 20.29
CA GLU A 292 -64.83 5.08 19.32
C GLU A 292 -65.15 5.47 17.87
N ASN A 293 -66.39 5.90 17.61
CA ASN A 293 -66.81 6.33 16.28
C ASN A 293 -66.11 7.66 15.91
N GLN A 294 -66.06 8.61 16.84
CA GLN A 294 -65.41 9.90 16.65
C GLN A 294 -63.90 9.76 16.42
N ALA A 295 -63.21 8.90 17.17
CA ALA A 295 -61.78 8.65 16.98
C ALA A 295 -61.50 7.97 15.63
N SER A 296 -62.32 6.98 15.25
CA SER A 296 -62.22 6.30 13.94
C SER A 296 -62.47 7.26 12.77
N ASP A 297 -63.49 8.13 12.87
CA ASP A 297 -63.78 9.15 11.85
C ASP A 297 -62.63 10.15 11.70
N LYS A 298 -61.99 10.55 12.81
CA LYS A 298 -60.85 11.47 12.79
C LYS A 298 -59.62 10.82 12.17
N LEU A 299 -59.36 9.55 12.45
CA LEU A 299 -58.29 8.78 11.82
C LEU A 299 -58.54 8.56 10.32
N ALA A 300 -59.78 8.29 9.92
CA ALA A 300 -60.15 8.14 8.52
C ALA A 300 -59.89 9.42 7.70
N ARG A 301 -60.07 10.60 8.31
CA ARG A 301 -59.75 11.90 7.68
C ARG A 301 -58.25 12.13 7.47
N LEU A 302 -57.38 11.33 8.09
CA LEU A 302 -55.94 11.32 7.82
C LEU A 302 -55.57 10.43 6.61
N ASN A 303 -56.57 9.86 5.91
CA ASN A 303 -56.41 8.91 4.80
C ASN A 303 -55.65 7.64 5.20
N LEU A 304 -55.78 7.20 6.45
CA LEU A 304 -55.19 5.94 6.90
C LEU A 304 -55.97 4.74 6.33
N PRO A 305 -55.30 3.65 5.95
CA PRO A 305 -55.94 2.39 5.60
C PRO A 305 -56.88 1.87 6.71
N ALA A 306 -58.01 1.28 6.33
CA ALA A 306 -59.05 0.84 7.28
C ALA A 306 -58.56 -0.24 8.26
N ASP A 307 -57.67 -1.11 7.81
CA ASP A 307 -56.99 -2.11 8.63
C ASP A 307 -56.08 -1.44 9.69
N GLN A 308 -55.33 -0.41 9.31
CA GLN A 308 -54.49 0.35 10.24
C GLN A 308 -55.34 1.06 11.30
N ILE A 309 -56.48 1.67 10.91
CA ILE A 309 -57.42 2.29 11.86
C ILE A 309 -57.93 1.25 12.85
N THR A 310 -58.33 0.08 12.36
CA THR A 310 -58.82 -1.03 13.21
C THR A 310 -57.76 -1.45 14.23
N VAL A 311 -56.50 -1.61 13.80
CA VAL A 311 -55.38 -1.97 14.67
C VAL A 311 -55.13 -0.87 15.71
N LEU A 312 -55.10 0.40 15.31
CA LEU A 312 -54.93 1.52 16.24
C LEU A 312 -56.05 1.57 17.28
N MET A 313 -57.30 1.40 16.87
CA MET A 313 -58.45 1.40 17.79
C MET A 313 -58.43 0.20 18.74
N GLN A 314 -58.04 -0.99 18.27
CA GLN A 314 -57.83 -2.16 19.14
C GLN A 314 -56.72 -1.93 20.16
N GLN A 315 -55.59 -1.35 19.74
CA GLN A 315 -54.51 -1.00 20.67
C GLN A 315 -54.98 0.01 21.71
N TRP A 316 -55.70 1.05 21.28
CA TRP A 316 -56.15 2.11 22.17
C TRP A 316 -57.29 1.68 23.08
N HIS A 317 -58.07 0.67 22.71
CA HIS A 317 -59.11 0.08 23.57
C HIS A 317 -58.53 -0.38 24.91
N TYR A 318 -57.38 -1.05 24.91
CA TYR A 318 -56.69 -1.47 26.13
C TYR A 318 -55.93 -0.34 26.85
N GLU A 319 -55.70 0.79 26.17
CA GLU A 319 -55.15 1.99 26.79
C GLU A 319 -56.20 2.95 27.33
N LYS A 320 -57.46 2.72 26.95
CA LYS A 320 -58.62 3.39 27.51
C LYS A 320 -58.71 2.92 28.94
N ILE A 321 -58.50 3.83 29.87
CA ILE A 321 -58.58 3.52 31.30
C ILE A 321 -60.03 3.10 31.59
N GLU A 322 -60.24 1.79 31.76
CA GLU A 322 -61.43 1.21 32.38
C GLU A 322 -61.40 1.63 33.86
N GLU A 323 -62.34 2.50 34.23
CA GLU A 323 -62.62 2.97 35.59
C GLU A 323 -61.50 3.75 36.31
N LEU A 324 -61.63 5.09 36.27
CA LEU A 324 -61.58 5.83 37.53
C LEU A 324 -63.02 6.15 37.90
N ASP A 325 -63.75 5.18 38.45
CA ASP A 325 -64.61 5.60 39.56
C ASP A 325 -63.61 6.18 40.57
N ALA A 326 -63.67 7.49 40.80
CA ALA A 326 -62.73 8.14 41.70
C ALA A 326 -62.76 7.38 43.03
N THR A 327 -61.68 6.65 43.34
CA THR A 327 -61.59 5.92 44.60
C THR A 327 -61.70 6.93 45.72
N TRP A 328 -62.39 6.57 46.80
CA TRP A 328 -62.35 7.41 47.98
C TRP A 328 -60.93 7.39 48.52
N THR A 329 -60.41 8.56 48.88
CA THR A 329 -59.11 8.63 49.58
C THR A 329 -59.17 7.80 50.85
N THR A 330 -58.03 7.29 51.32
CA THR A 330 -57.96 6.50 52.58
C THR A 330 -58.69 7.20 53.74
N ALA A 331 -58.57 8.53 53.85
CA ALA A 331 -59.25 9.32 54.86
C ALA A 331 -60.78 9.35 54.68
N GLN A 332 -61.28 9.46 53.45
CA GLN A 332 -62.71 9.40 53.15
C GLN A 332 -63.28 8.02 53.46
N THR A 333 -62.61 6.95 53.02
CA THR A 333 -63.03 5.55 53.25
C THR A 333 -63.13 5.25 54.75
N LEU A 334 -62.10 5.59 55.53
CA LEU A 334 -62.11 5.36 56.98
C LEU A 334 -63.15 6.23 57.70
N LYS A 335 -63.36 7.47 57.25
CA LYS A 335 -64.41 8.36 57.78
C LYS A 335 -65.81 7.80 57.53
N PHE A 336 -66.08 7.27 56.33
CA PHE A 336 -67.37 6.66 55.99
C PHE A 336 -67.60 5.37 56.76
N LEU A 337 -66.55 4.56 56.95
CA LEU A 337 -66.61 3.36 57.77
C LEU A 337 -66.92 3.69 59.24
N LYS A 338 -66.21 4.66 59.84
CA LYS A 338 -66.44 5.10 61.23
C LYS A 338 -67.85 5.66 61.44
N ARG A 339 -68.41 6.33 60.42
CA ARG A 339 -69.79 6.84 60.41
C ARG A 339 -70.84 5.79 60.04
N LYS A 340 -70.45 4.52 59.82
CA LYS A 340 -71.32 3.41 59.40
C LYS A 340 -72.09 3.67 58.09
N LEU A 341 -71.55 4.52 57.21
CA LEU A 341 -72.13 4.80 55.89
C LEU A 341 -71.81 3.71 54.86
N ILE A 342 -70.76 2.92 55.12
CA ILE A 342 -70.34 1.79 54.30
C ILE A 342 -70.02 0.59 55.19
N THR A 343 -70.08 -0.62 54.64
CA THR A 343 -69.72 -1.86 55.36
C THR A 343 -68.21 -2.01 55.46
N PRO A 344 -67.70 -2.79 56.44
CA PRO A 344 -66.28 -3.13 56.52
C PRO A 344 -65.75 -3.77 55.24
N ASP A 345 -66.53 -4.65 54.60
CA ASP A 345 -66.11 -5.31 53.35
C ASP A 345 -66.02 -4.33 52.18
N ARG A 346 -66.95 -3.36 52.10
CA ARG A 346 -66.86 -2.28 51.10
C ARG A 346 -65.65 -1.39 51.34
N ALA A 347 -65.33 -1.09 52.61
CA ALA A 347 -64.13 -0.33 52.95
C ALA A 347 -62.83 -1.10 52.61
N ARG A 348 -62.81 -2.44 52.77
CA ARG A 348 -61.69 -3.29 52.33
C ARG A 348 -61.46 -3.21 50.83
N GLN A 349 -62.53 -3.30 50.05
CA GLN A 349 -62.46 -3.20 48.59
C GLN A 349 -61.87 -1.85 48.14
N GLU A 350 -62.34 -0.74 48.72
CA GLU A 350 -61.84 0.60 48.41
C GLU A 350 -60.38 0.83 48.85
N LEU A 351 -59.96 0.26 49.99
CA LEU A 351 -58.55 0.35 50.41
C LEU A 351 -57.65 -0.57 49.57
N ASN A 352 -58.16 -1.69 49.07
CA ASN A 352 -57.43 -2.55 48.14
C ASN A 352 -57.22 -1.84 46.78
N LEU A 353 -58.27 -1.17 46.27
CA LEU A 353 -58.19 -0.33 45.07
C LEU A 353 -57.20 0.84 45.23
N ASN A 354 -57.02 1.36 46.45
CA ASN A 354 -55.99 2.34 46.78
C ASN A 354 -54.57 1.75 46.97
N GLY A 355 -54.38 0.45 46.74
CA GLY A 355 -53.07 -0.22 46.72
C GLY A 355 -52.57 -0.74 48.07
N TYR A 356 -53.42 -0.85 49.11
CA TYR A 356 -53.01 -1.41 50.41
C TYR A 356 -53.06 -2.95 50.43
N THR A 357 -52.12 -3.58 51.13
CA THR A 357 -52.15 -5.03 51.40
C THR A 357 -53.18 -5.39 52.47
N ASP A 358 -53.69 -6.61 52.46
CA ASP A 358 -54.70 -7.09 53.42
C ASP A 358 -54.30 -6.89 54.88
N GLU A 359 -53.02 -7.06 55.21
CA GLU A 359 -52.46 -6.79 56.53
C GLU A 359 -52.66 -5.32 56.94
N ARG A 360 -52.32 -4.37 56.07
CA ARG A 360 -52.46 -2.93 56.33
C ARG A 360 -53.92 -2.51 56.40
N ILE A 361 -54.76 -3.08 55.53
CA ILE A 361 -56.21 -2.84 55.55
C ILE A 361 -56.81 -3.29 56.89
N ASN A 362 -56.42 -4.46 57.39
CA ASN A 362 -56.87 -4.96 58.68
C ASN A 362 -56.51 -4.02 59.83
N ILE A 363 -55.31 -3.44 59.83
CA ILE A 363 -54.86 -2.48 60.85
C ILE A 363 -55.69 -1.20 60.77
N LEU A 364 -55.85 -0.61 59.58
CA LEU A 364 -56.60 0.63 59.37
C LEU A 364 -58.08 0.49 59.77
N ILE A 365 -58.70 -0.65 59.46
CA ILE A 365 -60.09 -0.93 59.84
C ILE A 365 -60.22 -1.07 61.36
N ARG A 366 -59.31 -1.81 62.02
CA ARG A 366 -59.31 -1.95 63.49
C ARG A 366 -59.14 -0.61 64.18
N ASP A 367 -58.20 0.22 63.73
CA ASP A 367 -57.98 1.57 64.27
C ASP A 367 -59.22 2.46 64.11
N SER A 368 -59.86 2.42 62.93
CA SER A 368 -61.06 3.23 62.67
C SER A 368 -62.26 2.91 63.57
N GLN A 369 -62.34 1.67 64.06
CA GLN A 369 -63.40 1.16 64.95
C GLN A 369 -62.98 1.16 66.43
N TRP A 370 -61.72 1.48 66.72
CA TRP A 370 -61.21 1.52 68.08
C TRP A 370 -61.75 2.75 68.81
N THR A 371 -62.33 2.53 69.98
CA THR A 371 -62.72 3.59 70.92
C THR A 371 -61.84 3.53 72.15
N PRO A 372 -61.25 4.65 72.60
CA PRO A 372 -60.43 4.67 73.81
C PRO A 372 -61.27 4.24 75.02
N PRO A 373 -60.72 3.48 75.97
CA PRO A 373 -61.40 3.18 77.22
C PRO A 373 -61.72 4.49 77.96
N ALA A 374 -62.94 4.59 78.51
CA ALA A 374 -63.36 5.75 79.28
C ALA A 374 -62.36 6.01 80.43
N LYS A 375 -61.95 7.27 80.60
CA LYS A 375 -61.03 7.70 81.66
C LYS A 375 -61.58 7.45 83.05
#